data_AF-A0A382N473-F1
#
_entry.id   AF-A0A382N473-F1
#
_cell.length_a   1.000
_cell.length_b   1.000
_cell.length_c   1.000
_cell.angle_alpha   90.00
_cell.angle_beta   90.00
_cell.angle_gamma   90.00
#
_symmetry.space_group_name_H-M   'P 1'
#
loop_
_entity.id
_entity.type
_entity.pdbx_description
1 polymer ?
#
loop_
_entity_poly.entity_id
_entity_poly.type
_entity_poly.pdbx_seq_one_letter_code
_entity_poly.pdbx_strand_id
1 'polypeptide(L)'
;MKKRELIERLNQGPVICAEGFLFEIEKRGYMSSGEFVPMVSLEHPEALENLHRDFQHAGSDIVQAFTYNGHREKMRVIGKEELL
;
A
#
# COMPACT_ATOMS: atom_id res chain seq x y z
N MET A 1 -24.64 -4.81 -5.28
CA MET A 1 -24.34 -3.71 -6.22
C MET A 1 -23.44 -4.28 -7.32
N LYS A 2 -23.78 -4.12 -8.61
CA LYS A 2 -22.86 -4.52 -9.69
C LYS A 2 -21.59 -3.66 -9.53
N LYS A 3 -20.41 -4.28 -9.46
CA LYS A 3 -19.14 -3.55 -9.59
C LYS A 3 -19.26 -2.77 -10.91
N ARG A 4 -19.21 -1.44 -10.87
CA ARG A 4 -18.98 -0.67 -12.11
C ARG A 4 -17.60 -1.06 -12.58
N GLU A 5 -17.48 -1.50 -13.82
CA GLU A 5 -16.18 -1.81 -14.41
C GLU A 5 -15.34 -0.54 -14.41
N LEU A 6 -14.03 -0.63 -14.12
CA LEU A 6 -13.15 0.54 -13.97
C LEU A 6 -13.24 1.47 -15.19
N ILE A 7 -13.34 0.89 -16.39
CA ILE A 7 -13.48 1.63 -17.66
C ILE A 7 -14.75 2.49 -17.69
N GLU A 8 -15.88 1.99 -17.19
CA GLU A 8 -17.13 2.77 -17.15
C GLU A 8 -17.00 3.99 -16.25
N ARG A 9 -16.28 3.86 -15.13
CA ARG A 9 -16.02 4.98 -14.19
C ARG A 9 -15.10 6.01 -14.83
N LEU A 10 -14.01 5.58 -15.46
CA LEU A 10 -13.06 6.46 -16.14
C LEU A 10 -13.70 7.24 -17.31
N ASN A 11 -14.65 6.62 -18.02
CA ASN A 11 -15.41 7.31 -19.08
C ASN A 11 -16.33 8.42 -18.55
N GLN A 12 -16.71 8.40 -17.26
CA GLN A 12 -17.56 9.42 -16.63
C GLN A 12 -16.74 10.58 -16.02
N GLY A 13 -15.47 10.35 -15.70
CA GLY A 13 -14.59 11.35 -15.08
C GLY A 13 -13.38 10.72 -14.40
N PRO A 14 -12.50 11.56 -13.80
CA PRO A 14 -11.34 11.08 -13.08
C PRO A 14 -11.74 10.28 -11.83
N VAL A 15 -10.84 9.40 -11.40
CA VAL A 15 -10.92 8.69 -10.12
C VAL A 15 -9.69 9.01 -9.29
N ILE A 16 -9.83 8.99 -7.96
CA ILE A 16 -8.77 9.34 -7.02
C ILE A 16 -8.03 8.07 -6.58
N CYS A 17 -6.72 8.03 -6.81
CA CYS A 17 -5.86 6.95 -6.33
C CYS A 17 -5.16 7.37 -5.03
N ALA A 18 -5.24 6.51 -4.02
CA ALA A 18 -4.50 6.68 -2.77
C ALA A 18 -2.99 6.52 -3.03
N GLU A 19 -2.19 7.41 -2.44
CA GLU A 19 -0.73 7.45 -2.58
C GLU A 19 -0.10 7.90 -1.26
N GLY A 20 1.24 7.78 -1.14
CA GLY A 20 1.98 8.27 0.02
C GLY A 20 2.04 7.30 1.21
N PHE A 21 1.74 6.01 0.98
CA PHE A 21 1.77 4.98 2.03
C PHE A 21 3.08 4.93 2.81
N LEU A 22 4.22 4.98 2.12
CA LEU A 22 5.54 4.91 2.75
C LEU A 22 5.72 6.01 3.79
N PHE A 23 5.39 7.25 3.41
CA PHE A 23 5.53 8.42 4.27
C PHE A 23 4.54 8.41 5.44
N GLU A 24 3.29 7.98 5.21
CA GLU A 24 2.29 7.93 6.27
C GLU A 24 2.59 6.83 7.30
N ILE A 25 3.10 5.67 6.86
CA ILE A 25 3.54 4.61 7.78
C ILE A 25 4.79 5.03 8.58
N GLU A 26 5.75 5.70 7.93
CA GLU A 26 6.93 6.26 8.60
C GLU A 26 6.54 7.33 9.64
N LYS A 27 5.65 8.26 9.27
CA LYS A 27 5.14 9.30 10.18
C LYS A 27 4.39 8.73 11.39
N ARG A 28 3.75 7.57 11.24
CA ARG A 28 3.09 6.83 12.32
C ARG A 28 4.05 6.03 13.20
N GLY A 29 5.33 5.95 12.83
CA GLY A 29 6.39 5.32 13.62
C GLY A 29 6.51 3.80 13.46
N TYR A 30 5.90 3.23 12.42
CA TYR A 30 5.92 1.78 12.17
C TYR A 30 7.13 1.31 11.35
N MET A 31 7.80 2.22 10.65
CA MET A 31 9.04 1.93 9.94
C MET A 31 9.90 3.18 9.79
N SER A 32 11.17 2.97 9.41
CA SER A 32 12.00 3.99 8.79
C SER A 32 12.23 3.64 7.32
N SER A 33 12.16 4.64 6.44
CA SER A 33 12.40 4.47 5.01
C SER A 33 13.76 3.81 4.74
N GLY A 34 13.80 2.71 3.98
CA GLY A 34 15.03 1.96 3.74
C GLY A 34 14.85 0.57 3.13
N GLU A 35 15.67 -0.39 3.55
CA GLU A 35 15.65 -1.76 3.03
C GLU A 35 14.52 -2.60 3.63
N PHE A 36 14.10 -2.29 4.85
CA PHE A 36 13.09 -3.04 5.63
C PHE A 36 11.63 -2.72 5.28
N VAL A 37 11.38 -1.82 4.34
CA VAL A 37 10.03 -1.40 3.93
C VAL A 37 9.06 -2.58 3.69
N PRO A 38 9.45 -3.69 3.01
CA PRO A 38 8.54 -4.82 2.79
C PRO A 38 8.04 -5.49 4.06
N MET A 39 8.82 -5.43 5.15
CA MET A 39 8.53 -6.17 6.37
C MET A 39 7.35 -5.59 7.14
N VAL A 40 7.02 -4.31 6.97
CA VAL A 40 5.87 -3.71 7.67
C VAL A 40 4.57 -4.44 7.38
N SER A 41 4.43 -5.01 6.18
CA SER A 41 3.24 -5.78 5.79
C SER A 41 3.08 -7.08 6.56
N LEU A 42 4.18 -7.60 7.10
CA LEU A 42 4.22 -8.83 7.90
C LEU A 42 4.25 -8.54 9.40
N GLU A 43 4.96 -7.50 9.81
CA GLU A 43 5.18 -7.14 11.22
C GLU A 43 4.03 -6.30 11.79
N HIS A 44 3.44 -5.43 10.96
CA HIS A 44 2.40 -4.46 11.35
C HIS A 44 1.23 -4.42 10.34
N PRO A 45 0.58 -5.55 10.02
CA PRO A 45 -0.52 -5.58 9.06
C PRO A 45 -1.70 -4.68 9.47
N GLU A 46 -1.94 -4.50 10.77
CA GLU A 46 -2.97 -3.62 11.30
C GLU A 46 -2.72 -2.15 10.99
N ALA A 47 -1.45 -1.72 10.94
CA ALA A 47 -1.09 -0.35 10.60
C ALA A 47 -1.43 -0.05 9.13
N LEU A 48 -1.11 -0.99 8.24
CA LEU A 48 -1.48 -0.90 6.83
C LEU A 48 -2.99 -0.94 6.66
N GLU A 49 -3.70 -1.86 7.32
CA GLU A 49 -5.15 -1.96 7.20
C GLU A 49 -5.83 -0.65 7.59
N ASN A 50 -5.44 -0.06 8.72
CA ASN A 50 -5.96 1.23 9.17
C ASN A 50 -5.64 2.33 8.16
N LEU A 51 -4.43 2.38 7.61
CA LEU A 51 -4.06 3.37 6.59
C LEU A 51 -4.88 3.19 5.29
N HIS A 52 -5.15 1.96 4.86
CA HIS A 52 -6.03 1.71 3.71
C HIS A 52 -7.45 2.23 3.96
N ARG A 53 -7.95 2.12 5.20
CA ARG A 53 -9.26 2.67 5.59
C ARG A 53 -9.23 4.20 5.63
N ASP A 54 -8.15 4.79 6.14
CA ASP A 54 -7.98 6.25 6.16
C ASP A 54 -8.04 6.85 4.75
N PHE A 55 -7.37 6.23 3.77
CA PHE A 55 -7.44 6.68 2.39
C PHE A 55 -8.84 6.54 1.77
N GLN A 56 -9.58 5.49 2.12
CA GLN A 56 -10.98 5.34 1.70
C GLN A 56 -11.85 6.44 2.32
N HIS A 57 -11.70 6.72 3.62
CA HIS A 57 -12.43 7.79 4.30
C HIS A 57 -12.07 9.17 3.76
N ALA A 58 -10.82 9.37 3.30
CA ALA A 58 -10.37 10.58 2.64
C ALA A 58 -10.91 10.75 1.20
N GLY A 59 -11.63 9.75 0.66
CA GLY A 59 -12.29 9.82 -0.63
C GLY A 59 -11.54 9.17 -1.78
N SER A 60 -10.54 8.31 -1.50
CA SER A 60 -9.87 7.55 -2.56
C SER A 60 -10.80 6.49 -3.16
N ASP A 61 -10.87 6.47 -4.49
CA ASP A 61 -11.62 5.49 -5.27
C ASP A 61 -10.87 4.18 -5.47
N ILE A 62 -9.53 4.26 -5.44
CA ILE A 62 -8.59 3.17 -5.65
C ILE A 62 -7.58 3.23 -4.51
N VAL A 63 -7.31 2.07 -3.92
CA VAL A 63 -6.28 1.90 -2.90
C VAL A 63 -5.35 0.78 -3.37
N GLN A 64 -4.05 1.06 -3.40
CA GLN A 64 -3.04 0.13 -3.89
C GLN A 64 -2.57 -0.79 -2.76
N ALA A 65 -2.21 -2.03 -3.11
CA ALA A 65 -1.52 -2.90 -2.19
C ALA A 65 -0.10 -2.36 -1.90
N PHE A 66 0.31 -2.40 -0.65
CA PHE A 66 1.65 -1.97 -0.23
C PHE A 66 2.72 -3.01 -0.60
N THR A 67 3.03 -3.15 -1.89
CA THR A 67 3.89 -4.21 -2.42
C THR A 67 5.06 -3.70 -3.28
N TYR A 68 5.26 -2.38 -3.39
CA TYR A 68 6.26 -1.74 -4.25
C TYR A 68 7.68 -2.29 -4.07
N ASN A 69 8.05 -2.64 -2.84
CA ASN A 69 9.36 -3.18 -2.47
C ASN A 69 9.34 -4.69 -2.22
N GLY A 70 8.19 -5.37 -2.37
CA GLY A 70 8.01 -6.80 -2.07
C GLY A 70 8.51 -7.72 -3.17
N HIS A 71 9.73 -7.50 -3.68
CA HIS A 71 10.32 -8.29 -4.76
C HIS A 71 11.64 -8.95 -4.34
N ARG A 72 12.02 -10.02 -5.05
CA ARG A 72 13.16 -10.91 -4.71
C ARG A 72 14.45 -10.17 -4.38
N GLU A 73 14.83 -9.21 -5.23
CA GLU A 73 16.04 -8.41 -5.02
C GLU A 73 16.05 -7.68 -3.67
N LYS A 74 14.94 -7.04 -3.31
CA LYS A 74 14.82 -6.27 -2.07
C LYS A 74 14.81 -7.20 -0.85
N MET A 75 14.07 -8.31 -0.95
CA MET A 75 14.01 -9.31 0.12
C MET A 75 15.37 -9.98 0.36
N ARG A 76 16.16 -10.20 -0.70
CA ARG A 76 17.53 -10.71 -0.59
C ARG A 76 18.46 -9.75 0.18
N VAL A 77 18.37 -8.45 -0.09
CA VAL A 77 19.19 -7.43 0.58
C VAL A 77 18.99 -7.44 2.11
N ILE A 78 17.77 -7.71 2.59
CA ILE A 78 17.46 -7.83 4.03
C ILE A 78 17.59 -9.26 4.59
N GLY A 79 18.08 -10.22 3.78
CA GLY A 79 18.24 -11.62 4.20
C GLY A 79 16.92 -12.36 4.44
N LYS A 80 15.87 -12.03 3.66
CA LYS A 80 14.50 -12.58 3.75
C LYS A 80 13.95 -13.09 2.41
N GLU A 81 14.82 -13.50 1.48
CA GLU A 81 14.41 -13.96 0.15
C GLU A 81 13.43 -15.15 0.21
N GLU A 82 13.53 -15.98 1.24
CA GLU A 82 12.70 -17.17 1.48
C GLU A 82 11.22 -16.89 1.77
N LEU A 83 10.85 -15.63 2.03
CA LEU A 83 9.47 -15.23 2.29
C LEU A 83 8.63 -15.00 1.01
N LEU A 84 9.22 -15.19 -0.18
CA LEU A 84 8.58 -14.98 -1.49
C LEU A 84 8.28 -16.28 -2.24
#